data_AF-A0A348VQY3-F1
#
_entry.id   AF-A0A348VQY3-F1
#
_cell.length_a   1.000
_cell.length_b   1.000
_cell.length_c   1.000
_cell.angle_alpha   90.00
_cell.angle_beta   90.00
_cell.angle_gamma   90.00
#
_symmetry.space_group_name_H-M   'P 1'
#
loop_
_entity.id
_entity.type
_entity.pdbx_description
1 polymer ?
#
loop_
_entity_poly.entity_id
_entity_poly.type
_entity_poly.pdbx_seq_one_letter_code
_entity_poly.pdbx_strand_id
1 'polypeptide(L)'
;MAAHWNAKRIILLGYDCQKTCGKAHWHGDHPKGLGNAGSIATWPGQFKKLAADLTGLEIINCSRETALTMFERRPLAEVLNERSPA
;
A
#
# COMPACT_ATOMS: atom_id res chain seq x y z
N MET A 1 5.09 -7.10 -8.78
CA MET A 1 5.40 -8.53 -8.53
C MET A 1 4.15 -9.38 -8.38
N ALA A 2 3.30 -9.20 -7.36
CA ALA A 2 2.11 -10.04 -7.15
C ALA A 2 1.23 -10.21 -8.40
N ALA A 3 0.95 -9.12 -9.14
CA ALA A 3 0.23 -9.18 -10.40
C ALA A 3 0.94 -10.02 -11.49
N HIS A 4 2.28 -9.91 -11.62
CA HIS A 4 3.05 -10.72 -12.57
C HIS A 4 3.04 -12.21 -12.24
N TRP A 5 2.83 -12.57 -10.97
CA TRP A 5 2.63 -13.95 -10.54
C TRP A 5 1.16 -14.37 -10.52
N ASN A 6 0.29 -13.62 -11.21
CA ASN A 6 -1.11 -13.97 -11.41
C ASN A 6 -1.91 -14.11 -10.10
N ALA A 7 -1.55 -13.32 -9.07
CA ALA A 7 -2.37 -13.19 -7.87
C ALA A 7 -3.77 -12.73 -8.28
N LYS A 8 -4.82 -13.38 -7.76
CA LYS A 8 -6.21 -13.06 -8.08
C LYS A 8 -6.78 -11.90 -7.27
N ARG A 9 -6.23 -11.69 -6.07
CA ARG A 9 -6.57 -10.62 -5.13
C ARG A 9 -5.29 -10.17 -4.44
N ILE A 10 -5.11 -8.86 -4.29
CA ILE A 10 -3.96 -8.26 -3.59
C ILE A 10 -4.49 -7.43 -2.42
N ILE A 11 -4.06 -7.80 -1.20
CA ILE A 11 -4.38 -7.06 0.03
C ILE A 11 -3.12 -6.33 0.46
N LEU A 12 -3.20 -5.01 0.54
CA LEU A 12 -2.11 -4.15 1.02
C LEU A 12 -2.30 -3.86 2.51
N LEU A 13 -1.23 -3.97 3.30
CA LEU A 13 -1.22 -3.61 4.72
C LEU A 13 0.09 -2.91 5.07
N GLY A 14 0.01 -1.73 5.71
CA GLY A 14 1.18 -0.88 5.98
C GLY A 14 1.66 -0.09 4.76
N TYR A 15 0.82 0.02 3.73
CA TYR A 15 1.06 0.80 2.51
C TYR A 15 0.50 2.22 2.68
N ASP A 16 1.04 2.93 3.68
CA ASP A 16 0.57 4.25 4.04
C ASP A 16 0.99 5.28 2.98
N CYS A 17 2.22 5.19 2.48
CA CYS A 17 2.81 6.13 1.50
C CYS A 17 2.67 7.61 1.89
N GLN A 18 2.65 7.88 3.19
CA GLN A 18 2.61 9.20 3.79
C GLN A 18 3.34 9.18 5.13
N LYS A 19 3.62 10.35 5.67
CA LYS A 19 4.04 10.47 7.07
C LYS A 19 2.81 10.57 7.95
N THR A 20 2.79 9.83 9.05
CA THR A 20 1.76 9.90 10.08
C THR A 20 2.37 10.53 11.33
N CYS A 21 1.77 11.62 11.81
CA CYS A 21 2.34 12.42 12.90
C CYS A 21 3.82 12.81 12.68
N GLY A 22 4.20 13.11 11.42
CA GLY A 22 5.56 13.50 11.05
C GLY A 22 6.57 12.35 10.94
N LYS A 23 6.21 11.11 11.28
CA LYS A 23 7.13 9.96 11.25
C LYS A 23 7.26 9.39 9.84
N ALA A 24 8.49 9.02 9.45
CA ALA A 24 8.79 8.39 8.18
C ALA A 24 8.48 6.88 8.17
N HIS A 25 8.44 6.26 9.35
CA HIS A 25 8.26 4.84 9.55
C HIS A 25 7.28 4.59 10.71
N TRP A 26 6.80 3.36 10.83
CA TRP A 26 6.08 2.92 12.04
C TRP A 26 7.03 2.79 13.24
N HIS A 27 8.32 2.51 12.98
CA HIS A 27 9.42 2.58 13.94
C HIS A 27 10.14 3.94 13.89
N GLY A 28 11.20 4.10 14.69
CA GLY A 28 12.04 5.30 14.65
C GLY A 28 12.88 5.41 13.37
N ASP A 29 13.40 6.60 13.10
CA ASP A 29 14.30 6.82 11.98
C ASP A 29 15.56 5.96 12.13
N HIS A 30 16.08 5.50 10.99
CA HIS A 30 17.31 4.72 10.96
C HIS A 30 18.52 5.55 11.45
N PRO A 31 19.53 4.89 12.04
CA PRO A 31 20.78 5.56 12.41
C PRO A 31 21.53 6.12 11.19
N LYS A 32 22.48 7.02 11.46
CA LYS A 32 23.33 7.64 10.44
C LYS A 32 23.99 6.57 9.55
N GLY A 33 23.93 6.79 8.24
CA GLY A 33 24.45 5.86 7.23
C GLY A 33 23.37 5.05 6.52
N LEU A 34 22.13 5.04 7.04
CA LEU A 34 20.98 4.43 6.40
C LEU A 34 19.97 5.51 5.97
N GLY A 35 19.31 5.29 4.83
CA GLY A 35 18.25 6.15 4.34
C GLY A 35 16.95 5.94 5.10
N ASN A 36 16.17 7.01 5.27
CA ASN A 36 14.77 6.96 5.65
C ASN A 36 13.88 7.17 4.41
N ALA A 37 12.57 7.24 4.58
CA ALA A 37 11.60 7.48 3.50
C ALA A 37 11.63 8.92 2.92
N GLY A 38 12.80 9.39 2.47
CA GLY A 38 13.01 10.75 1.96
C GLY A 38 12.21 11.08 0.70
N SER A 39 11.90 10.07 -0.12
CA SER A 39 11.10 10.23 -1.33
C SER A 39 9.61 9.93 -1.13
N ILE A 40 9.11 9.79 0.10
CA ILE A 40 7.74 9.32 0.38
C ILE A 40 6.66 10.12 -0.35
N ALA A 41 6.88 11.42 -0.55
CA ALA A 41 5.95 12.29 -1.26
C ALA A 41 5.73 11.91 -2.74
N THR A 42 6.65 11.17 -3.36
CA THR A 42 6.52 10.75 -4.77
C THR A 42 5.77 9.43 -4.92
N TRP A 43 5.71 8.62 -3.87
CA TRP A 43 5.16 7.27 -3.92
C TRP A 43 3.68 7.22 -4.34
N PRO A 44 2.77 8.08 -3.85
CA PRO A 44 1.38 8.06 -4.32
C PRO A 44 1.25 8.25 -5.83
N GLY A 45 2.09 9.10 -6.43
CA GLY A 45 2.12 9.29 -7.89
C GLY A 45 2.61 8.06 -8.64
N GLN A 46 3.56 7.31 -8.09
CA GLN A 46 4.05 6.05 -8.67
C GLN A 46 2.99 4.94 -8.58
N PHE A 47 2.33 4.81 -7.43
CA PHE A 47 1.22 3.88 -7.26
C PHE A 47 0.04 4.22 -8.17
N LYS A 48 -0.22 5.52 -8.42
CA LYS A 48 -1.27 5.92 -9.36
C LYS A 48 -0.98 5.46 -10.78
N LYS A 49 0.28 5.55 -11.23
CA LYS A 49 0.70 5.03 -12.54
C LYS A 49 0.54 3.51 -12.59
N LEU A 50 1.04 2.81 -11.57
CA LEU A 50 0.91 1.36 -11.47
C LEU A 50 -0.55 0.89 -11.49
N ALA A 51 -1.45 1.59 -10.77
CA ALA A 51 -2.86 1.24 -10.73
C ALA A 51 -3.52 1.31 -12.12
N ALA A 52 -3.06 2.21 -13.00
CA ALA A 52 -3.55 2.29 -14.37
C ALA A 52 -3.14 1.07 -15.23
N ASP A 53 -2.00 0.46 -14.92
CA ASP A 53 -1.52 -0.75 -15.62
C ASP A 53 -2.16 -2.04 -15.07
N LEU A 54 -2.73 -1.99 -13.86
CA LEU A 54 -3.32 -3.14 -13.15
C LEU A 54 -4.85 -3.12 -13.18
N THR A 55 -5.44 -2.53 -14.24
CA THR A 55 -6.89 -2.48 -14.40
C THR A 55 -7.49 -3.88 -14.41
N GLY A 56 -8.61 -4.07 -13.68
CA GLY A 56 -9.30 -5.35 -13.57
C GLY A 56 -8.76 -6.29 -12.47
N LEU A 57 -7.67 -5.95 -11.79
CA LEU A 57 -7.21 -6.68 -10.61
C LEU A 57 -7.84 -6.12 -9.33
N GLU A 58 -8.31 -7.00 -8.45
CA GLU A 58 -8.81 -6.61 -7.14
C GLU A 58 -7.64 -6.26 -6.20
N ILE A 59 -7.46 -4.97 -5.93
CA ILE A 59 -6.43 -4.44 -5.04
C ILE A 59 -7.13 -3.65 -3.92
N ILE A 60 -6.98 -4.13 -2.69
CA ILE A 60 -7.62 -3.55 -1.50
C ILE A 60 -6.54 -3.08 -0.55
N ASN A 61 -6.62 -1.83 -0.09
CA ASN A 61 -5.71 -1.28 0.91
C ASN A 61 -6.34 -1.30 2.31
N CYS A 62 -5.81 -2.17 3.17
CA CYS A 62 -6.24 -2.34 4.55
C CYS A 62 -5.41 -1.52 5.55
N SER A 63 -4.58 -0.59 5.07
CA SER A 63 -3.81 0.31 5.92
C SER A 63 -4.73 1.34 6.59
N ARG A 64 -4.52 1.59 7.88
CA ARG A 64 -5.37 2.47 8.70
C ARG A 64 -5.33 3.93 8.23
N GLU A 65 -4.16 4.39 7.83
CA GLU A 65 -3.93 5.73 7.28
C GLU A 65 -3.11 5.55 6.00
N THR A 66 -3.54 6.17 4.90
CA THR A 66 -2.84 6.02 3.62
C THR A 66 -3.15 7.17 2.67
N ALA A 67 -2.13 7.57 1.91
CA ALA A 67 -2.26 8.51 0.80
C ALA A 67 -2.63 7.82 -0.52
N LEU A 68 -2.72 6.49 -0.54
CA LEU A 68 -3.10 5.72 -1.72
C LEU A 68 -4.63 5.71 -1.89
N THR A 69 -5.14 6.72 -2.60
CA THR A 69 -6.59 6.93 -2.80
C THR A 69 -7.18 6.18 -3.99
N MET A 70 -6.33 5.55 -4.82
CA MET A 70 -6.72 4.82 -6.03
C MET A 70 -7.14 3.36 -5.77
N PHE A 71 -6.95 2.86 -4.55
CA PHE A 71 -7.35 1.52 -4.14
C PHE A 71 -8.48 1.60 -3.12
N GLU A 72 -9.43 0.66 -3.18
CA GLU A 72 -10.50 0.57 -2.19
C GLU A 72 -9.92 0.36 -0.80
N ARG A 73 -10.43 1.09 0.20
CA ARG A 73 -10.01 0.96 1.60
C ARG A 73 -11.02 0.15 2.39
N ARG A 74 -10.55 -0.90 3.06
CA ARG A 74 -11.39 -1.80 3.86
C ARG A 74 -10.70 -2.24 5.14
N PRO A 75 -11.43 -2.57 6.22
CA PRO A 75 -10.83 -3.16 7.42
C PRO A 75 -10.20 -4.53 7.13
N LEU A 76 -8.97 -4.75 7.60
CA LEU A 76 -8.24 -6.00 7.37
C LEU A 76 -9.04 -7.25 7.79
N ALA A 77 -9.70 -7.18 8.94
CA ALA A 77 -10.46 -8.31 9.48
C ALA A 77 -11.63 -8.72 8.57
N GLU A 78 -12.28 -7.76 7.89
CA GLU A 78 -13.35 -8.07 6.96
C GLU A 78 -12.80 -8.80 5.73
N VAL A 79 -11.74 -8.27 5.13
CA VAL A 79 -11.16 -8.80 3.89
C VAL A 79 -10.58 -10.21 4.09
N LEU A 80 -10.00 -10.50 5.27
CA LEU A 80 -9.45 -11.83 5.58
C LEU A 80 -10.54 -12.88 5.85
N ASN A 81 -11.75 -12.46 6.23
CA ASN A 81 -12.87 -13.38 6.47
C ASN A 81 -13.66 -13.69 5.18
N GLU A 82 -13.37 -13.00 4.08
CA GLU A 82 -13.96 -13.30 2.78
C GLU A 82 -13.30 -14.49 2.11
N ARG A 83 -14.09 -15.23 1.33
CA ARG A 83 -13.54 -16.23 0.41
C ARG A 83 -12.79 -15.53 -0.72
N SER A 84 -11.67 -16.11 -1.13
CA SER A 84 -10.97 -15.66 -2.33
C SER A 84 -11.88 -15.79 -3.56
N PRO A 85 -11.78 -14.87 -4.53
CA PRO A 85 -12.48 -15.01 -5.80
C PRO A 85 -12.05 -16.31 -6.49
N ALA A 86 -13.01 -16.93 -7.20
CA ALA A 86 -12.83 -18.19 -7.91
C ALA A 86 -11.87 -18.06 -9.12
#